data_AF-G1KXC5-F1
#
_entry.id   AF-G1KXC5-F1
#
_cell.length_a   1.000
_cell.length_b   1.000
_cell.length_c   1.000
_cell.angle_alpha   90.00
_cell.angle_beta   90.00
_cell.angle_gamma   90.00
#
_symmetry.space_group_name_H-M   'P 1'
#
loop_
_entity.id
_entity.type
_entity.pdbx_description
1 polymer ?
#
loop_
_entity_poly.entity_id
_entity_poly.type
_entity_poly.pdbx_seq_one_letter_code
_entity_poly.pdbx_strand_id
1 'polypeptide(L)'
;MLFLFQTIPILRSPQLFKNWNKDLAKFIWQGKKPRIKLLNLTDEKKRGGFGLPDLKLYYEASTMVWIKDWANLKKTKILTLEGFDLRGGWHSYLWYDRKRIEKGFGNHFIRSALIKTWEKYKNRMYQKTPLWVSPLEAIQRRELAWEKWPTYKDVLQKVNGNYTLKNQEEINKTFKNVSWFQYRQLKESFNKDKTIGFKEKESFWDKIIHLEKKEMARIYKVLLEWSTETEMVKDCMTKWASNIGHPIKMEDWERNWNKRLKYTYAYEIKENWYKMMYRWYLTPQKLARCYKNLQNNCWKCENQEGSFFHMWWSCKIAKKFWTKIHGKIQEILGIKFQMKPEYFLLGMPDFEMDLSKDILFNYMVTAARMTYAKNWKLRETPQIEDWLLKLLDIMNMDILTQYLKRNQGVPKKSADWTLLKKHIK
;
A
#
# COMPACT_ATOMS: atom_id res chain seq x y z
N MET A 1 -11.99 2.04 15.86
CA MET A 1 -11.30 0.81 15.43
C MET A 1 -9.83 0.77 15.82
N LEU A 2 -9.01 1.79 15.53
CA LEU A 2 -7.58 1.74 15.88
C LEU A 2 -7.34 1.65 17.40
N PHE A 3 -8.06 2.45 18.19
CA PHE A 3 -8.06 2.34 19.65
C PHE A 3 -8.43 0.93 20.13
N LEU A 4 -9.51 0.36 19.57
CA LEU A 4 -9.97 -1.01 19.87
C LEU A 4 -8.88 -2.06 19.62
N PHE A 5 -8.16 -1.97 18.49
CA PHE A 5 -7.09 -2.90 18.17
C PHE A 5 -5.85 -2.73 19.05
N GLN A 6 -5.60 -1.51 19.52
CA GLN A 6 -4.52 -1.24 20.46
C GLN A 6 -4.83 -1.75 21.86
N THR A 7 -6.08 -1.63 22.32
CA THR A 7 -6.46 -1.99 23.69
C THR A 7 -6.86 -3.46 23.84
N ILE A 8 -7.35 -4.10 22.78
CA ILE A 8 -7.90 -5.46 22.83
C ILE A 8 -7.24 -6.38 21.78
N PRO A 9 -6.02 -6.88 22.02
CA PRO A 9 -5.34 -7.84 21.15
C PRO A 9 -5.89 -9.28 21.33
N ILE A 10 -7.20 -9.47 21.18
CA ILE A 10 -7.89 -10.75 21.47
C ILE A 10 -8.54 -11.37 20.23
N LEU A 11 -8.56 -10.65 19.09
CA LEU A 11 -9.26 -11.10 17.88
C LEU A 11 -8.53 -12.30 17.24
N ARG A 12 -9.02 -13.50 17.54
CA ARG A 12 -8.51 -14.78 16.99
C ARG A 12 -9.26 -15.23 15.72
N SER A 13 -10.53 -14.86 15.59
CA SER A 13 -11.41 -15.34 14.53
C SER A 13 -11.34 -14.44 13.27
N PRO A 14 -11.11 -15.00 12.08
CA PRO A 14 -11.18 -14.26 10.83
C PRO A 14 -12.62 -13.82 10.47
N GLN A 15 -13.64 -14.40 11.12
CA GLN A 15 -15.05 -14.14 10.78
C GLN A 15 -15.47 -12.71 11.11
N LEU A 16 -14.98 -12.14 12.21
CA LEU A 16 -15.27 -10.75 12.59
C LEU A 16 -14.76 -9.77 11.52
N PHE A 17 -13.52 -9.98 11.05
CA PHE A 17 -12.96 -9.16 9.96
C PHE A 17 -13.74 -9.31 8.66
N LYS A 18 -14.23 -10.52 8.34
CA LYS A 18 -15.09 -10.74 7.17
C LYS A 18 -16.41 -9.98 7.29
N ASN A 19 -17.05 -10.01 8.46
CA ASN A 19 -18.30 -9.29 8.70
C ASN A 19 -18.09 -7.76 8.59
N TRP A 20 -17.09 -7.21 9.27
CA TRP A 20 -16.77 -5.78 9.15
C TRP A 20 -16.42 -5.36 7.73
N ASN A 21 -15.64 -6.17 7.00
CA ASN A 21 -15.35 -5.90 5.60
C ASN A 21 -16.60 -5.98 4.72
N LYS A 22 -17.58 -6.84 5.03
CA LYS A 22 -18.87 -6.91 4.34
C LYS A 22 -19.69 -5.64 4.58
N ASP A 23 -19.74 -5.15 5.82
CA ASP A 23 -20.47 -3.92 6.17
C ASP A 23 -19.81 -2.68 5.55
N LEU A 24 -18.47 -2.60 5.61
CA LEU A 24 -17.70 -1.56 4.93
C LEU A 24 -17.92 -1.61 3.41
N ALA A 25 -17.92 -2.79 2.80
CA ALA A 25 -18.21 -2.92 1.37
C ALA A 25 -19.64 -2.48 1.04
N LYS A 26 -20.63 -2.84 1.87
CA LYS A 26 -22.02 -2.38 1.70
C LYS A 26 -22.12 -0.86 1.79
N PHE A 27 -21.41 -0.24 2.72
CA PHE A 27 -21.34 1.22 2.86
C PHE A 27 -20.67 1.90 1.66
N ILE A 28 -19.43 1.48 1.32
CA ILE A 28 -18.64 2.06 0.22
C ILE A 28 -19.40 1.99 -1.10
N TRP A 29 -20.08 0.87 -1.36
CA TRP A 29 -20.80 0.67 -2.61
C TRP A 29 -22.29 1.02 -2.54
N GLN A 30 -22.78 1.58 -1.42
CA GLN A 30 -24.20 1.92 -1.22
C GLN A 30 -25.14 0.74 -1.54
N GLY A 31 -24.76 -0.47 -1.11
CA GLY A 31 -25.49 -1.71 -1.39
C GLY A 31 -25.36 -2.25 -2.82
N LYS A 32 -24.66 -1.56 -3.72
CA LYS A 32 -24.42 -2.02 -5.11
C LYS A 32 -23.28 -3.02 -5.16
N LYS A 33 -23.20 -3.79 -6.26
CA LYS A 33 -22.10 -4.72 -6.50
C LYS A 33 -20.75 -3.97 -6.57
N PRO A 34 -19.70 -4.43 -5.88
CA PRO A 34 -18.36 -3.87 -5.98
C PRO A 34 -17.86 -3.86 -7.41
N ARG A 35 -17.28 -2.74 -7.84
CA ARG A 35 -16.78 -2.57 -9.21
C ARG A 35 -15.26 -2.71 -9.31
N ILE A 36 -14.57 -2.70 -8.17
CA ILE A 36 -13.13 -2.92 -8.03
C ILE A 36 -12.92 -3.99 -6.97
N LYS A 37 -11.95 -4.89 -7.18
CA LYS A 37 -11.54 -5.88 -6.18
C LYS A 37 -11.08 -5.18 -4.91
N LEU A 38 -11.43 -5.73 -3.74
CA LEU A 38 -11.06 -5.14 -2.44
C LEU A 38 -9.54 -4.97 -2.29
N LEU A 39 -8.73 -5.93 -2.78
CA LEU A 39 -7.26 -5.83 -2.71
C LEU A 39 -6.71 -4.60 -3.43
N ASN A 40 -7.24 -4.29 -4.62
CA ASN A 40 -6.87 -3.09 -5.36
C ASN A 40 -7.31 -1.79 -4.66
N LEU A 41 -8.40 -1.83 -3.88
CA LEU A 41 -8.80 -0.67 -3.07
C LEU A 41 -7.84 -0.46 -1.89
N THR A 42 -7.40 -1.54 -1.26
CA THR A 42 -6.53 -1.50 -0.06
C THR A 42 -5.07 -1.22 -0.37
N ASP A 43 -4.63 -1.48 -1.59
CA ASP A 43 -3.26 -1.22 -2.05
C ASP A 43 -2.86 0.27 -1.90
N GLU A 44 -1.55 0.52 -1.83
CA GLU A 44 -1.01 1.86 -1.67
C GLU A 44 -1.43 2.78 -2.82
N LYS A 45 -1.73 4.04 -2.47
CA LYS A 45 -1.97 5.09 -3.47
C LYS A 45 -0.80 5.27 -4.44
N LYS A 46 0.42 4.88 -4.08
CA LYS A 46 1.57 4.97 -4.99
C LYS A 46 1.56 3.89 -6.08
N ARG A 47 1.07 2.70 -5.75
CA ARG A 47 1.02 1.53 -6.63
C ARG A 47 -0.26 1.45 -7.46
N GLY A 48 -1.12 2.47 -7.38
CA GLY A 48 -2.39 2.48 -8.10
C GLY A 48 -3.62 2.19 -7.23
N GLY A 49 -3.47 1.95 -5.93
CA GLY A 49 -4.59 1.67 -5.04
C GLY A 49 -5.32 2.92 -4.53
N PHE A 50 -6.39 2.72 -3.77
CA PHE A 50 -7.19 3.82 -3.19
C PHE A 50 -6.77 4.13 -1.75
N GLY A 51 -5.92 3.29 -1.14
CA GLY A 51 -5.49 3.41 0.25
C GLY A 51 -6.61 3.12 1.25
N LEU A 52 -7.54 2.22 0.90
CA LEU A 52 -8.57 1.75 1.83
C LEU A 52 -7.89 0.97 2.98
N PRO A 53 -8.18 1.28 4.25
CA PRO A 53 -7.65 0.52 5.38
C PRO A 53 -8.03 -0.97 5.34
N ASP A 54 -7.06 -1.87 5.41
CA ASP A 54 -7.33 -3.28 5.71
C ASP A 54 -7.37 -3.48 7.23
N LEU A 55 -8.57 -3.70 7.76
CA LEU A 55 -8.81 -3.88 9.19
C LEU A 55 -7.98 -5.03 9.80
N LYS A 56 -7.77 -6.11 9.05
CA LYS A 56 -7.00 -7.26 9.52
C LYS A 56 -5.52 -6.90 9.63
N LEU A 57 -4.96 -6.23 8.63
CA LEU A 57 -3.57 -5.79 8.66
C LEU A 57 -3.33 -4.71 9.73
N TYR A 58 -4.31 -3.83 9.97
CA TYR A 58 -4.25 -2.87 11.09
C TYR A 58 -4.23 -3.56 12.46
N TYR A 59 -5.07 -4.59 12.64
CA TYR A 59 -5.05 -5.40 13.84
C TYR A 59 -3.70 -6.11 14.01
N GLU A 60 -3.21 -6.79 12.97
CA GLU A 60 -1.93 -7.48 13.00
C GLU A 60 -0.77 -6.52 13.27
N ALA A 61 -0.78 -5.32 12.68
CA ALA A 61 0.19 -4.27 12.97
C ALA A 61 0.13 -3.80 14.44
N SER A 62 -1.07 -3.70 15.02
CA SER A 62 -1.24 -3.37 16.43
C SER A 62 -0.69 -4.47 17.34
N THR A 63 -0.98 -5.75 17.04
CA THR A 63 -0.43 -6.88 17.81
C THR A 63 1.10 -6.93 17.76
N MET A 64 1.70 -6.52 16.65
CA MET A 64 3.15 -6.44 16.55
C MET A 64 3.79 -5.36 17.42
N VAL A 65 3.08 -4.27 17.68
CA VAL A 65 3.54 -3.24 18.63
C VAL A 65 3.61 -3.81 20.05
N TRP A 66 2.65 -4.65 20.44
CA TRP A 66 2.69 -5.38 21.71
C TRP A 66 3.89 -6.33 21.79
N ILE A 67 4.15 -7.10 20.73
CA ILE A 67 5.31 -8.01 20.66
C ILE A 67 6.64 -7.25 20.76
N LYS A 68 6.71 -6.04 20.20
CA LYS A 68 7.89 -5.17 20.31
C LYS A 68 8.22 -4.86 21.78
N ASP A 69 7.22 -4.68 22.63
CA ASP A 69 7.44 -4.45 24.06
C ASP A 69 7.97 -5.71 24.76
N TRP A 70 7.54 -6.90 24.33
CA TRP A 70 8.07 -8.19 24.80
C TRP A 70 9.52 -8.43 24.36
N ALA A 71 9.92 -7.93 23.19
CA ALA A 71 11.30 -8.04 22.68
C ALA A 71 12.25 -7.01 23.32
N ASN A 72 11.77 -5.81 23.63
CA ASN A 72 12.61 -4.75 24.22
C ASN A 72 12.85 -4.90 25.72
N LEU A 73 11.95 -5.61 26.42
CA LEU A 73 11.97 -5.80 27.86
C LEU A 73 11.95 -4.51 28.72
N LYS A 74 11.78 -3.32 28.11
CA LYS A 74 11.83 -2.02 28.79
C LYS A 74 10.63 -1.77 29.73
N LYS A 75 9.43 -2.21 29.36
CA LYS A 75 8.18 -1.91 30.09
C LYS A 75 7.94 -2.92 31.22
N THR A 76 8.72 -2.82 32.28
CA THR A 76 8.72 -3.77 33.41
C THR A 76 7.31 -4.05 33.97
N LYS A 77 6.48 -3.03 34.19
CA LYS A 77 5.11 -3.17 34.75
C LYS A 77 4.17 -4.04 33.89
N ILE A 78 4.14 -3.82 32.58
CA ILE A 78 3.27 -4.60 31.68
C ILE A 78 3.80 -6.03 31.61
N LEU A 79 5.11 -6.16 31.48
CA LEU A 79 5.75 -7.45 31.34
C LEU A 79 5.55 -8.28 32.62
N THR A 80 5.62 -7.71 33.82
CA THR A 80 5.37 -8.45 35.08
C THR A 80 3.93 -8.91 35.18
N LEU A 81 2.96 -8.03 34.94
CA LEU A 81 1.54 -8.36 34.94
C LEU A 81 1.19 -9.45 33.92
N GLU A 82 1.66 -9.29 32.68
CA GLU A 82 1.38 -10.25 31.61
C GLU A 82 2.22 -11.52 31.69
N GLY A 83 3.18 -11.62 32.60
CA GLY A 83 4.10 -12.76 32.64
C GLY A 83 4.26 -13.37 34.03
N PHE A 84 3.24 -13.23 34.88
CA PHE A 84 3.24 -13.70 36.28
C PHE A 84 3.34 -15.23 36.42
N ASP A 85 2.79 -15.98 35.46
CA ASP A 85 2.73 -17.45 35.42
C ASP A 85 3.79 -18.07 34.48
N LEU A 86 4.70 -17.25 33.94
CA LEU A 86 5.71 -17.73 32.99
C LEU A 86 6.85 -18.45 33.71
N ARG A 87 7.21 -19.63 33.18
CA ARG A 87 8.33 -20.43 33.69
C ARG A 87 9.67 -20.07 33.04
N GLY A 88 9.66 -19.16 32.06
CA GLY A 88 10.82 -18.63 31.35
C GLY A 88 10.63 -17.18 30.94
N GLY A 89 11.68 -16.56 30.40
CA GLY A 89 11.60 -15.23 29.84
C GLY A 89 10.81 -15.15 28.53
N TRP A 90 10.47 -13.93 28.10
CA TRP A 90 9.70 -13.66 26.89
C TRP A 90 10.41 -14.11 25.62
N HIS A 91 11.74 -14.01 25.57
CA HIS A 91 12.52 -14.46 24.41
C HIS A 91 12.44 -15.97 24.22
N SER A 92 12.13 -16.75 25.27
CA SER A 92 11.90 -18.19 25.13
C SER A 92 10.63 -18.52 24.35
N TYR A 93 9.57 -17.74 24.54
CA TYR A 93 8.32 -17.92 23.82
C TYR A 93 8.37 -17.31 22.42
N LEU A 94 9.10 -16.20 22.23
CA LEU A 94 9.25 -15.55 20.92
C LEU A 94 10.22 -16.28 19.99
N TRP A 95 11.37 -16.72 20.50
CA TRP A 95 12.47 -17.25 19.67
C TRP A 95 12.62 -18.77 19.76
N TYR A 96 12.60 -19.34 20.98
CA TYR A 96 12.87 -20.76 21.24
C TYR A 96 11.61 -21.66 21.31
N ASP A 97 10.48 -21.19 20.78
CA ASP A 97 9.23 -21.94 20.62
C ASP A 97 8.71 -22.64 21.90
N ARG A 98 9.02 -22.11 23.10
CA ARG A 98 8.66 -22.70 24.41
C ARG A 98 7.16 -22.89 24.62
N LYS A 99 6.32 -22.18 23.87
CA LYS A 99 4.86 -22.38 23.80
C LYS A 99 4.47 -23.82 23.42
N ARG A 100 5.27 -24.52 22.60
CA ARG A 100 4.99 -25.92 22.22
C ARG A 100 5.09 -26.87 23.41
N ILE A 101 5.92 -26.51 24.39
CA ILE A 101 6.15 -27.25 25.63
C ILE A 101 5.10 -26.83 26.67
N GLU A 102 4.81 -25.52 26.77
CA GLU A 102 3.92 -24.97 27.78
C GLU A 102 2.58 -24.52 27.18
N LYS A 103 1.60 -25.44 27.18
CA LYS A 103 0.23 -25.20 26.66
C LYS A 103 -0.48 -24.02 27.36
N GLY A 104 -0.18 -23.76 28.63
CA GLY A 104 -0.76 -22.65 29.42
C GLY A 104 -0.54 -21.27 28.78
N PHE A 105 0.64 -21.04 28.20
CA PHE A 105 0.95 -19.80 27.47
C PHE A 105 0.05 -19.59 26.24
N GLY A 106 -0.24 -20.69 25.52
CA GLY A 106 -1.10 -20.70 24.35
C GLY A 106 -2.59 -20.63 24.67
N ASN A 107 -3.00 -20.96 25.90
CA ASN A 107 -4.40 -20.92 26.32
C ASN A 107 -4.86 -19.49 26.65
N HIS A 108 -3.96 -18.63 27.12
CA HIS A 108 -4.28 -17.23 27.43
C HIS A 108 -4.74 -16.46 26.19
N PHE A 109 -5.89 -15.79 26.30
CA PHE A 109 -6.59 -15.14 25.18
C PHE A 109 -5.73 -14.08 24.47
N ILE A 110 -5.08 -13.17 25.21
CA ILE A 110 -4.13 -12.18 24.65
C ILE A 110 -2.89 -12.86 24.07
N ARG A 111 -2.13 -13.62 24.88
CA ARG A 111 -0.82 -14.15 24.49
C ARG A 111 -0.88 -15.03 23.24
N SER A 112 -1.89 -15.88 23.16
CA SER A 112 -2.15 -16.73 21.99
C SER A 112 -2.39 -15.96 20.69
N ALA A 113 -3.04 -14.80 20.74
CA ALA A 113 -3.37 -14.01 19.56
C ALA A 113 -2.12 -13.28 19.08
N LEU A 114 -1.36 -12.71 20.03
CA LEU A 114 -0.07 -12.08 19.77
C LEU A 114 0.92 -13.08 19.16
N ILE A 115 1.17 -14.21 19.81
CA ILE A 115 2.16 -15.19 19.34
C ILE A 115 1.77 -15.81 17.99
N LYS A 116 0.47 -15.99 17.71
CA LYS A 116 -0.01 -16.47 16.40
C LYS A 116 0.35 -15.47 15.29
N THR A 117 0.19 -14.17 15.55
CA THR A 117 0.62 -13.14 14.58
C THR A 117 2.15 -13.10 14.46
N TRP A 118 2.88 -13.27 15.56
CA TRP A 118 4.34 -13.38 15.53
C TRP A 118 4.81 -14.54 14.65
N GLU A 119 4.34 -15.76 14.91
CA GLU A 119 4.70 -16.98 14.17
C GLU A 119 4.42 -16.84 12.65
N LYS A 120 3.31 -16.17 12.29
CA LYS A 120 2.95 -15.91 10.88
C LYS A 120 4.03 -15.11 10.14
N TYR A 121 4.67 -14.16 10.82
CA TYR A 121 5.63 -13.24 10.19
C TYR A 121 7.09 -13.48 10.59
N LYS A 122 7.37 -14.21 11.67
CA LYS A 122 8.72 -14.52 12.20
C LYS A 122 9.67 -14.98 11.10
N ASN A 123 9.25 -15.98 10.31
CA ASN A 123 10.07 -16.55 9.23
C ASN A 123 10.33 -15.57 8.07
N ARG A 124 9.43 -14.61 7.83
CA ARG A 124 9.63 -13.56 6.82
C ARG A 124 10.58 -12.47 7.31
N MET A 125 10.59 -12.20 8.62
CA MET A 125 11.46 -11.18 9.23
C MET A 125 12.89 -11.68 9.43
N TYR A 126 13.01 -12.90 9.94
CA TYR A 126 14.25 -13.48 10.43
C TYR A 126 14.43 -14.87 9.84
N GLN A 127 15.38 -14.99 8.91
CA GLN A 127 15.90 -16.27 8.42
C GLN A 127 17.08 -16.78 9.26
N LYS A 128 17.69 -15.88 10.05
CA LYS A 128 18.86 -16.09 10.91
C LYS A 128 18.57 -15.53 12.30
N THR A 129 19.32 -15.96 13.31
CA THR A 129 19.15 -15.51 14.69
C THR A 129 19.48 -14.02 14.83
N PRO A 130 18.54 -13.20 15.35
CA PRO A 130 18.76 -11.78 15.50
C PRO A 130 19.60 -11.46 16.73
N LEU A 131 20.33 -10.34 16.65
CA LEU A 131 21.27 -9.92 17.70
C LEU A 131 20.59 -9.33 18.95
N TRP A 132 19.30 -8.98 18.87
CA TRP A 132 18.54 -8.45 20.02
C TRP A 132 18.08 -9.54 20.99
N VAL A 133 18.07 -10.82 20.58
CA VAL A 133 17.66 -11.92 21.45
C VAL A 133 18.65 -12.05 22.60
N SER A 134 18.12 -12.21 23.81
CA SER A 134 18.87 -12.55 25.01
C SER A 134 18.59 -14.00 25.40
N PRO A 135 19.57 -14.92 25.23
CA PRO A 135 19.43 -16.31 25.61
C PRO A 135 19.31 -16.51 27.12
N LEU A 136 20.00 -15.66 27.89
CA LEU A 136 19.96 -15.73 29.36
C LEU A 136 18.57 -15.37 29.88
N GLU A 137 17.92 -14.35 29.29
CA GLU A 137 16.53 -14.03 29.62
C GLU A 137 15.60 -15.19 29.26
N ALA A 138 15.79 -15.82 28.10
CA ALA A 138 14.95 -16.93 27.67
C ALA A 138 15.00 -18.14 28.61
N ILE A 139 16.19 -18.47 29.13
CA ILE A 139 16.40 -19.67 29.94
C ILE A 139 15.95 -19.44 31.39
N GLN A 140 16.23 -18.26 31.95
CA GLN A 140 16.03 -18.00 33.36
C GLN A 140 14.57 -17.70 33.71
N ARG A 141 14.21 -18.01 34.98
CA ARG A 141 12.98 -17.50 35.58
C ARG A 141 13.20 -16.04 35.97
N ARG A 142 12.13 -15.24 35.86
CA ARG A 142 12.12 -13.79 36.10
C ARG A 142 12.42 -13.34 37.53
N GLU A 143 12.61 -14.28 38.45
CA GLU A 143 12.87 -14.02 39.86
C GLU A 143 14.24 -13.35 40.09
N LEU A 144 15.14 -13.38 39.11
CA LEU A 144 16.41 -12.64 39.15
C LEU A 144 16.20 -11.22 38.59
N ALA A 145 16.19 -10.22 39.47
CA ALA A 145 16.05 -8.81 39.13
C ALA A 145 17.31 -8.27 38.41
N TRP A 146 17.48 -8.62 37.13
CA TRP A 146 18.46 -7.99 36.26
C TRP A 146 17.93 -6.63 35.77
N GLU A 147 18.72 -5.56 35.93
CA GLU A 147 18.38 -4.24 35.38
C GLU A 147 18.40 -4.25 33.84
N LYS A 148 19.33 -5.00 33.24
CA LYS A 148 19.45 -5.16 31.78
C LYS A 148 19.98 -6.56 31.44
N TRP A 149 19.23 -7.26 30.59
CA TRP A 149 19.64 -8.58 30.10
C TRP A 149 20.68 -8.48 28.97
N PRO A 150 21.72 -9.33 28.98
CA PRO A 150 22.73 -9.34 27.93
C PRO A 150 22.16 -9.90 26.62
N THR A 151 22.23 -9.12 25.55
CA THR A 151 21.78 -9.53 24.21
C THR A 151 22.94 -10.11 23.40
N TYR A 152 22.65 -10.85 22.33
CA TYR A 152 23.69 -11.33 21.41
C TYR A 152 24.56 -10.19 20.84
N LYS A 153 24.02 -8.98 20.68
CA LYS A 153 24.79 -7.79 20.28
C LYS A 153 25.92 -7.47 21.25
N ASP A 154 25.69 -7.67 22.54
CA ASP A 154 26.66 -7.31 23.59
C ASP A 154 27.68 -8.43 23.83
N VAL A 155 27.23 -9.69 23.67
CA VAL A 155 27.98 -10.90 24.03
C VAL A 155 28.86 -11.42 22.89
N LEU A 156 28.49 -11.16 21.63
CA LEU A 156 29.25 -11.67 20.48
C LEU A 156 30.35 -10.68 20.06
N GLN A 157 31.48 -11.23 19.60
CA GLN A 157 32.54 -10.52 18.90
C GLN A 157 32.68 -11.10 17.50
N LYS A 158 33.09 -10.27 16.54
CA LYS A 158 33.36 -10.71 15.17
C LYS A 158 34.87 -10.93 15.02
N VAL A 159 35.28 -12.18 14.82
CA VAL A 159 36.67 -12.56 14.54
C VAL A 159 36.69 -13.27 13.19
N ASN A 160 37.47 -12.75 12.24
CA ASN A 160 37.64 -13.30 10.89
C ASN A 160 36.32 -13.57 10.14
N GLY A 161 35.35 -12.66 10.25
CA GLY A 161 34.06 -12.79 9.57
C GLY A 161 33.02 -13.66 10.30
N ASN A 162 33.42 -14.41 11.33
CA ASN A 162 32.53 -15.27 12.11
C ASN A 162 32.26 -14.68 13.51
N TYR A 163 31.05 -14.89 14.01
CA TYR A 163 30.71 -14.53 15.40
C TYR A 163 31.30 -15.56 16.37
N THR A 164 32.04 -15.06 17.36
CA THR A 164 32.56 -15.81 18.50
C THR A 164 31.98 -15.22 19.79
N LEU A 165 31.86 -16.07 20.82
CA LEU A 165 31.41 -15.64 22.13
C LEU A 165 32.57 -14.94 22.85
N LYS A 166 32.32 -13.75 23.42
CA LYS A 166 33.28 -13.06 24.30
C LYS A 166 33.57 -13.90 25.55
N ASN A 167 34.73 -13.68 26.15
CA ASN A 167 35.10 -14.36 27.39
C ASN A 167 34.23 -13.90 28.56
N GLN A 168 34.08 -14.75 29.58
CA GLN A 168 33.26 -14.45 30.75
C GLN A 168 33.69 -13.15 31.44
N GLU A 169 35.00 -12.89 31.53
CA GLU A 169 35.56 -11.67 32.12
C GLU A 169 35.17 -10.41 31.33
N GLU A 170 35.13 -10.48 30.00
CA GLU A 170 34.74 -9.36 29.14
C GLU A 170 33.24 -9.06 29.23
N ILE A 171 32.42 -10.09 29.37
CA ILE A 171 30.98 -9.94 29.60
C ILE A 171 30.75 -9.35 31.00
N ASN A 172 31.49 -9.81 32.01
CA ASN A 172 31.40 -9.32 33.39
C ASN A 172 31.83 -7.85 33.55
N LYS A 173 32.67 -7.32 32.65
CA LYS A 173 32.95 -5.86 32.59
C LYS A 173 31.71 -5.04 32.23
N THR A 174 30.79 -5.62 31.45
CA THR A 174 29.60 -4.92 30.92
C THR A 174 28.34 -5.22 31.72
N PHE A 175 28.21 -6.45 32.21
CA PHE A 175 27.09 -6.93 33.01
C PHE A 175 27.63 -7.50 34.32
N LYS A 176 27.38 -6.82 35.43
CA LYS A 176 27.79 -7.32 36.74
C LYS A 176 27.10 -8.67 37.00
N ASN A 177 27.85 -9.66 37.47
CA ASN A 177 27.37 -10.93 38.01
C ASN A 177 26.89 -12.02 37.01
N VAL A 178 27.53 -12.19 35.83
CA VAL A 178 27.33 -13.43 35.05
C VAL A 178 28.13 -14.56 35.70
N SER A 179 27.41 -15.46 36.38
CA SER A 179 28.01 -16.66 36.98
C SER A 179 28.55 -17.62 35.93
N TRP A 180 29.50 -18.49 36.33
CA TRP A 180 30.05 -19.54 35.47
C TRP A 180 28.96 -20.42 34.85
N PHE A 181 27.92 -20.76 35.64
CA PHE A 181 26.80 -21.57 35.17
C PHE A 181 25.99 -20.86 34.08
N GLN A 182 25.71 -19.57 34.26
CA GLN A 182 25.01 -18.76 33.26
C GLN A 182 25.84 -18.62 31.97
N TYR A 183 27.15 -18.42 32.09
CA TYR A 183 28.03 -18.41 30.92
C TYR A 183 28.01 -19.74 30.16
N ARG A 184 27.94 -20.87 30.86
CA ARG A 184 27.80 -22.19 30.23
C ARG A 184 26.45 -22.35 29.50
N GLN A 185 25.34 -21.89 30.08
CA GLN A 185 24.03 -21.89 29.43
C GLN A 185 23.99 -21.03 28.17
N LEU A 186 24.66 -19.87 28.22
CA LEU A 186 24.83 -18.97 27.08
C LEU A 186 25.65 -19.64 25.97
N LYS A 187 26.72 -20.34 26.31
CA LYS A 187 27.55 -21.11 25.36
C LYS A 187 26.76 -22.23 24.68
N GLU A 188 25.90 -22.93 25.42
CA GLU A 188 25.03 -23.96 24.85
C GLU A 188 24.04 -23.37 23.85
N SER A 189 23.38 -22.27 24.22
CA SER A 189 22.45 -21.55 23.34
C SER A 189 23.15 -21.03 22.08
N PHE A 190 24.32 -20.43 22.25
CA PHE A 190 25.17 -19.99 21.15
C PHE A 190 25.53 -21.13 20.19
N ASN A 191 25.89 -22.31 20.70
CA ASN A 191 26.21 -23.45 19.84
C ASN A 191 25.01 -23.90 19.00
N LYS A 192 23.79 -23.88 19.58
CA LYS A 192 22.55 -24.16 18.84
C LYS A 192 22.28 -23.09 17.78
N ASP A 193 22.30 -21.82 18.17
CA ASP A 193 22.01 -20.70 17.27
C ASP A 193 23.09 -20.48 16.19
N LYS A 194 24.34 -20.89 16.44
CA LYS A 194 25.44 -20.87 15.45
C LYS A 194 25.14 -21.74 14.24
N THR A 195 24.38 -22.82 14.39
CA THR A 195 23.99 -23.69 13.26
C THR A 195 23.05 -22.98 12.28
N ILE A 196 22.19 -22.10 12.77
CA ILE A 196 21.26 -21.27 11.99
C ILE A 196 21.99 -20.03 11.44
N GLY A 197 22.96 -19.53 12.20
CA GLY A 197 23.78 -18.35 11.89
C GLY A 197 23.14 -17.05 12.37
N PHE A 198 23.96 -16.02 12.53
CA PHE A 198 23.53 -14.70 13.01
C PHE A 198 23.34 -13.71 11.88
N LYS A 199 22.41 -12.76 12.06
CA LYS A 199 22.13 -11.73 11.07
C LYS A 199 23.03 -10.52 11.27
N GLU A 200 23.84 -10.19 10.25
CA GLU A 200 24.80 -9.08 10.31
C GLU A 200 24.18 -7.70 10.05
N LYS A 201 23.16 -7.63 9.18
CA LYS A 201 22.47 -6.38 8.83
C LYS A 201 21.20 -6.22 9.64
N GLU A 202 21.04 -5.06 10.27
CA GLU A 202 19.80 -4.67 10.96
C GLU A 202 18.61 -4.80 10.01
N SER A 203 17.68 -5.68 10.38
CA SER A 203 16.39 -5.85 9.73
C SER A 203 15.55 -4.60 9.89
N PHE A 204 14.55 -4.45 9.01
CA PHE A 204 13.48 -3.46 9.22
C PHE A 204 12.86 -3.56 10.62
N TRP A 205 12.69 -4.78 11.13
CA TRP A 205 12.19 -5.03 12.49
C TRP A 205 13.15 -4.60 13.59
N ASP A 206 14.45 -4.79 13.42
CA ASP A 206 15.46 -4.35 14.39
C ASP A 206 15.42 -2.82 14.52
N LYS A 207 15.19 -2.11 13.41
CA LYS A 207 14.96 -0.67 13.41
C LYS A 207 13.65 -0.30 14.13
N ILE A 208 12.55 -1.01 13.87
CA ILE A 208 11.26 -0.75 14.55
C ILE A 208 11.38 -0.97 16.07
N ILE A 209 12.09 -2.01 16.50
CA ILE A 209 12.30 -2.31 17.92
C ILE A 209 12.87 -1.08 18.65
N HIS A 210 13.77 -0.34 18.02
CA HIS A 210 14.40 0.84 18.63
C HIS A 210 13.67 2.17 18.39
N LEU A 211 12.64 2.22 17.54
CA LEU A 211 11.94 3.45 17.16
C LEU A 211 10.66 3.62 17.96
N GLU A 212 10.49 4.78 18.62
CA GLU A 212 9.33 5.07 19.48
C GLU A 212 8.20 5.85 18.75
N LYS A 213 8.43 6.31 17.51
CA LYS A 213 7.49 7.17 16.76
C LYS A 213 6.92 6.46 15.53
N LYS A 214 5.59 6.60 15.34
CA LYS A 214 4.82 6.11 14.16
C LYS A 214 4.99 4.62 13.87
N GLU A 215 5.14 3.81 14.91
CA GLU A 215 5.44 2.38 14.84
C GLU A 215 4.41 1.61 14.02
N MET A 216 3.13 1.78 14.35
CA MET A 216 2.03 1.06 13.68
C MET A 216 1.94 1.40 12.19
N ALA A 217 2.12 2.68 11.82
CA ALA A 217 2.06 3.09 10.41
C ALA A 217 3.19 2.46 9.59
N ARG A 218 4.39 2.34 10.17
CA ARG A 218 5.55 1.70 9.52
C ARG A 218 5.35 0.18 9.41
N ILE A 219 4.89 -0.46 10.48
CA ILE A 219 4.58 -1.90 10.47
C ILE A 219 3.49 -2.18 9.43
N TYR A 220 2.39 -1.45 9.46
CA TYR A 220 1.28 -1.60 8.52
C TYR A 220 1.74 -1.46 7.07
N LYS A 221 2.61 -0.47 6.78
CA LYS A 221 3.15 -0.28 5.43
C LYS A 221 3.86 -1.53 4.91
N VAL A 222 4.69 -2.15 5.75
CA VAL A 222 5.41 -3.38 5.37
C VAL A 222 4.49 -4.59 5.30
N LEU A 223 3.54 -4.71 6.23
CA LEU A 223 2.53 -5.78 6.15
C LEU A 223 1.68 -5.66 4.87
N LEU A 224 1.35 -4.43 4.47
CA LEU A 224 0.61 -4.14 3.23
C LEU A 224 1.44 -4.49 1.99
N GLU A 225 2.73 -4.12 1.97
CA GLU A 225 3.66 -4.52 0.91
C GLU A 225 3.70 -6.05 0.77
N TRP A 226 3.87 -6.79 1.87
CA TRP A 226 3.89 -8.26 1.87
C TRP A 226 2.57 -8.89 1.43
N SER A 227 1.46 -8.21 1.66
CA SER A 227 0.13 -8.69 1.23
C SER A 227 -0.14 -8.42 -0.26
N THR A 228 0.52 -7.41 -0.83
CA THR A 228 0.31 -6.97 -2.23
C THR A 228 1.40 -7.46 -3.18
N GLU A 229 2.49 -8.07 -2.68
CA GLU A 229 3.58 -8.69 -3.46
C GLU A 229 3.09 -9.66 -4.55
N THR A 230 1.99 -10.37 -4.34
CA THR A 230 1.46 -11.33 -5.33
C THR A 230 0.66 -10.66 -6.46
N GLU A 231 0.23 -9.41 -6.30
CA GLU A 231 -0.54 -8.66 -7.30
C GLU A 231 0.28 -7.52 -7.93
N MET A 232 1.58 -7.74 -8.19
CA MET A 232 2.42 -6.73 -8.84
C MET A 232 1.91 -6.30 -10.22
N VAL A 233 1.28 -7.21 -10.98
CA VAL A 233 0.61 -6.89 -12.24
C VAL A 233 -0.90 -6.92 -12.01
N LYS A 234 -1.52 -5.75 -12.05
CA LYS A 234 -2.98 -5.64 -11.92
C LYS A 234 -3.66 -6.16 -13.19
N ASP A 235 -4.76 -6.89 -13.02
CA ASP A 235 -5.61 -7.37 -14.13
C ASP A 235 -6.02 -6.24 -15.10
N CYS A 236 -6.17 -5.01 -14.61
CA CYS A 236 -6.44 -3.85 -15.46
C CYS A 236 -5.27 -3.51 -16.39
N MET A 237 -4.02 -3.65 -15.93
CA MET A 237 -2.83 -3.38 -16.74
C MET A 237 -2.71 -4.38 -17.88
N THR A 238 -2.89 -5.68 -17.61
CA THR A 238 -2.85 -6.74 -18.63
C THR A 238 -3.91 -6.49 -19.71
N LYS A 239 -5.11 -6.10 -19.30
CA LYS A 239 -6.19 -5.74 -20.24
C LYS A 239 -5.86 -4.50 -21.07
N TRP A 240 -5.18 -3.50 -20.48
CA TRP A 240 -4.73 -2.31 -21.21
C TRP A 240 -3.62 -2.63 -22.20
N ALA A 241 -2.60 -3.39 -21.80
CA ALA A 241 -1.54 -3.85 -22.68
C ALA A 241 -2.10 -4.63 -23.88
N SER A 242 -3.06 -5.54 -23.65
CA SER A 242 -3.71 -6.29 -24.72
C SER A 242 -4.49 -5.42 -25.71
N ASN A 243 -5.10 -4.31 -25.27
CA ASN A 243 -5.86 -3.43 -26.18
C ASN A 243 -4.98 -2.42 -26.91
N ILE A 244 -3.86 -2.04 -26.32
CA ILE A 244 -2.90 -1.11 -26.91
C ILE A 244 -1.96 -1.84 -27.89
N GLY A 245 -1.70 -3.13 -27.68
CA GLY A 245 -0.88 -3.96 -28.57
C GLY A 245 0.60 -4.02 -28.18
N HIS A 246 0.99 -3.44 -27.05
CA HIS A 246 2.34 -3.57 -26.49
C HIS A 246 2.31 -3.62 -24.95
N PRO A 247 3.32 -4.21 -24.29
CA PRO A 247 3.38 -4.26 -22.83
C PRO A 247 3.56 -2.85 -22.24
N ILE A 248 2.85 -2.58 -21.14
CA ILE A 248 3.02 -1.36 -20.32
C ILE A 248 3.91 -1.72 -19.14
N LYS A 249 5.06 -1.06 -18.99
CA LYS A 249 5.96 -1.27 -17.85
C LYS A 249 5.31 -0.76 -16.56
N MET A 250 5.55 -1.49 -15.45
CA MET A 250 5.01 -1.11 -14.13
C MET A 250 5.51 0.26 -13.67
N GLU A 251 6.78 0.57 -13.92
CA GLU A 251 7.38 1.85 -13.57
C GLU A 251 6.70 3.02 -14.27
N ASP A 252 6.38 2.88 -15.56
CA ASP A 252 5.69 3.91 -16.33
C ASP A 252 4.24 4.09 -15.84
N TRP A 253 3.58 2.99 -15.48
CA TRP A 253 2.24 3.01 -14.90
C TRP A 253 2.22 3.74 -13.56
N GLU A 254 3.12 3.39 -12.64
CA GLU A 254 3.25 4.05 -11.33
C GLU A 254 3.68 5.50 -11.46
N ARG A 255 4.62 5.81 -12.36
CA ARG A 255 5.07 7.18 -12.62
C ARG A 255 3.92 8.05 -13.08
N ASN A 256 3.15 7.60 -14.08
CA ASN A 256 1.99 8.34 -14.57
C ASN A 256 0.90 8.47 -13.51
N TRP A 257 0.58 7.39 -12.80
CA TRP A 257 -0.40 7.43 -11.71
C TRP A 257 -0.02 8.47 -10.64
N ASN A 258 1.24 8.45 -10.17
CA ASN A 258 1.71 9.36 -9.14
C ASN A 258 1.87 10.80 -9.62
N LYS A 259 2.23 11.02 -10.89
CA LYS A 259 2.40 12.36 -11.47
C LYS A 259 1.05 13.01 -11.74
N ARG A 260 0.16 12.34 -12.50
CA ARG A 260 -1.11 12.88 -13.00
C ARG A 260 -2.10 13.19 -11.87
N LEU A 261 -2.21 12.30 -10.88
CA LEU A 261 -3.11 12.52 -9.73
C LEU A 261 -2.65 13.65 -8.80
N LYS A 262 -1.37 14.04 -8.85
CA LYS A 262 -0.85 15.18 -8.07
C LYS A 262 -1.14 16.51 -8.73
N TYR A 263 -1.45 16.56 -10.02
CA TYR A 263 -1.69 17.83 -10.74
C TYR A 263 -2.93 18.55 -10.26
N THR A 264 -3.98 17.81 -9.91
CA THR A 264 -5.24 18.37 -9.43
C THR A 264 -5.50 18.06 -7.97
N TYR A 265 -6.23 18.94 -7.29
CA TYR A 265 -6.85 18.63 -5.99
C TYR A 265 -8.31 18.21 -6.12
N ALA A 266 -8.97 18.59 -7.21
CA ALA A 266 -10.38 18.30 -7.45
C ALA A 266 -10.62 16.78 -7.49
N TYR A 267 -11.54 16.31 -6.64
CA TYR A 267 -11.85 14.90 -6.54
C TYR A 267 -12.52 14.36 -7.80
N GLU A 268 -13.33 15.17 -8.50
CA GLU A 268 -13.98 14.76 -9.76
C GLU A 268 -12.96 14.37 -10.85
N ILE A 269 -11.90 15.17 -10.98
CA ILE A 269 -10.84 14.94 -11.97
C ILE A 269 -10.06 13.66 -11.60
N LYS A 270 -9.76 13.44 -10.31
CA LYS A 270 -9.14 12.19 -9.82
C LYS A 270 -10.04 10.98 -10.04
N GLU A 271 -11.35 11.14 -9.82
CA GLU A 271 -12.33 10.08 -10.02
C GLU A 271 -12.39 9.65 -11.50
N ASN A 272 -12.31 10.59 -12.45
CA ASN A 272 -12.21 10.24 -13.87
C ASN A 272 -11.00 9.35 -14.16
N TRP A 273 -9.84 9.70 -13.60
CA TRP A 273 -8.62 8.90 -13.71
C TRP A 273 -8.80 7.49 -13.15
N TYR A 274 -9.38 7.38 -11.96
CA TYR A 274 -9.72 6.09 -11.37
C TYR A 274 -10.68 5.27 -12.24
N LYS A 275 -11.71 5.92 -12.79
CA LYS A 275 -12.68 5.29 -13.69
C LYS A 275 -12.04 4.78 -14.97
N MET A 276 -11.09 5.51 -15.55
CA MET A 276 -10.37 5.08 -16.75
C MET A 276 -9.43 3.90 -16.47
N MET A 277 -8.56 4.04 -15.48
CA MET A 277 -7.52 3.05 -15.18
C MET A 277 -8.13 1.69 -14.83
N TYR A 278 -9.14 1.68 -13.96
CA TYR A 278 -9.85 0.45 -13.56
C TYR A 278 -11.01 0.05 -14.49
N ARG A 279 -11.19 0.75 -15.61
CA ARG A 279 -12.24 0.45 -16.61
C ARG A 279 -13.63 0.38 -16.00
N TRP A 280 -13.96 1.37 -15.18
CA TRP A 280 -15.12 1.40 -14.32
C TRP A 280 -16.44 1.56 -15.12
N TYR A 281 -16.41 2.21 -16.28
CA TYR A 281 -17.61 2.38 -17.11
C TYR A 281 -18.26 1.03 -17.49
N LEU A 282 -19.59 0.99 -17.39
CA LEU A 282 -20.40 -0.14 -17.82
C LEU A 282 -20.53 -0.11 -19.34
N THR A 283 -20.32 -1.25 -19.99
CA THR A 283 -20.37 -1.38 -21.44
C THR A 283 -21.47 -2.37 -21.83
N PRO A 284 -22.01 -2.30 -23.06
CA PRO A 284 -22.95 -3.28 -23.59
C PRO A 284 -22.45 -4.71 -23.40
N GLN A 285 -21.17 -4.98 -23.70
CA GLN A 285 -20.54 -6.28 -23.47
C GLN A 285 -20.65 -6.75 -22.01
N LYS A 286 -20.40 -5.87 -21.04
CA LYS A 286 -20.51 -6.23 -19.61
C LYS A 286 -21.97 -6.43 -19.18
N LEU A 287 -22.89 -5.65 -19.74
CA LEU A 287 -24.31 -5.72 -19.40
C LEU A 287 -24.98 -6.96 -19.99
N ALA A 288 -24.68 -7.32 -21.23
CA ALA A 288 -25.14 -8.55 -21.88
C ALA A 288 -24.73 -9.81 -21.11
N ARG A 289 -23.54 -9.81 -20.48
CA ARG A 289 -23.10 -10.90 -19.59
C ARG A 289 -23.90 -10.99 -18.29
N CYS A 290 -24.45 -9.87 -17.82
CA CYS A 290 -25.24 -9.83 -16.59
C CYS A 290 -26.73 -10.14 -16.84
N TYR A 291 -27.24 -9.80 -18.02
CA TYR A 291 -28.66 -9.84 -18.36
C TYR A 291 -28.84 -10.51 -19.72
N LYS A 292 -29.55 -11.64 -19.74
CA LYS A 292 -29.71 -12.50 -20.94
C LYS A 292 -30.39 -11.81 -22.13
N ASN A 293 -31.19 -10.77 -21.89
CA ASN A 293 -32.01 -10.11 -22.93
C ASN A 293 -31.39 -8.82 -23.48
N LEU A 294 -30.14 -8.49 -23.13
CA LEU A 294 -29.47 -7.27 -23.56
C LEU A 294 -28.49 -7.54 -24.70
N GLN A 295 -28.59 -6.78 -25.79
CA GLN A 295 -27.63 -6.83 -26.89
C GLN A 295 -26.25 -6.34 -26.43
N ASN A 296 -25.19 -6.97 -26.95
CA ASN A 296 -23.80 -6.58 -26.69
C ASN A 296 -23.25 -5.55 -27.69
N ASN A 297 -24.08 -5.06 -28.61
CA ASN A 297 -23.68 -4.08 -29.63
C ASN A 297 -23.34 -2.72 -29.01
N CYS A 298 -22.39 -2.03 -29.64
CA CYS A 298 -21.98 -0.68 -29.24
C CYS A 298 -23.14 0.30 -29.32
N TRP A 299 -23.45 1.01 -28.23
CA TRP A 299 -24.52 2.03 -28.20
C TRP A 299 -24.33 3.19 -29.17
N LYS A 300 -23.16 3.35 -29.78
CA LYS A 300 -22.89 4.41 -30.74
C LYS A 300 -22.97 3.92 -32.18
N CYS A 301 -22.15 2.92 -32.53
CA CYS A 301 -22.07 2.47 -33.93
C CYS A 301 -22.99 1.31 -34.26
N GLU A 302 -23.49 0.58 -33.26
CA GLU A 302 -24.38 -0.60 -33.36
C GLU A 302 -23.86 -1.78 -34.21
N ASN A 303 -22.68 -1.64 -34.82
CA ASN A 303 -22.12 -2.61 -35.76
C ASN A 303 -21.16 -3.62 -35.13
N GLN A 304 -20.51 -3.25 -34.02
CA GLN A 304 -19.49 -4.08 -33.36
C GLN A 304 -19.83 -4.26 -31.88
N GLU A 305 -19.27 -5.30 -31.27
CA GLU A 305 -19.39 -5.52 -29.84
C GLU A 305 -18.87 -4.31 -29.05
N GLY A 306 -19.71 -3.80 -28.15
CA GLY A 306 -19.43 -2.67 -27.27
C GLY A 306 -18.47 -3.05 -26.15
N SER A 307 -17.22 -3.38 -26.50
CA SER A 307 -16.14 -3.53 -25.54
C SER A 307 -15.72 -2.17 -24.97
N PHE A 308 -15.03 -2.17 -23.82
CA PHE A 308 -14.57 -0.93 -23.18
C PHE A 308 -13.69 -0.10 -24.10
N PHE A 309 -12.71 -0.75 -24.76
CA PHE A 309 -11.79 -0.07 -25.67
C PHE A 309 -12.50 0.38 -26.96
N HIS A 310 -13.45 -0.41 -27.45
CA HIS A 310 -14.23 -0.01 -28.63
C HIS A 310 -15.03 1.25 -28.38
N MET A 311 -15.80 1.30 -27.29
CA MET A 311 -16.59 2.48 -26.96
C MET A 311 -15.74 3.73 -26.72
N TRP A 312 -14.55 3.59 -26.14
CA TRP A 312 -13.66 4.73 -25.89
C TRP A 312 -12.83 5.15 -27.10
N TRP A 313 -12.45 4.24 -28.00
CA TRP A 313 -11.43 4.53 -29.02
C TRP A 313 -11.71 3.92 -30.39
N SER A 314 -11.85 2.59 -30.50
CA SER A 314 -11.91 1.95 -31.83
C SER A 314 -13.24 2.13 -32.56
N CYS A 315 -14.30 2.57 -31.88
CA CYS A 315 -15.56 2.92 -32.50
C CYS A 315 -15.38 4.10 -33.47
N LYS A 316 -15.92 3.96 -34.70
CA LYS A 316 -15.82 5.00 -35.74
C LYS A 316 -16.33 6.37 -35.26
N ILE A 317 -17.41 6.39 -34.49
CA ILE A 317 -18.01 7.61 -33.93
C ILE A 317 -17.14 8.20 -32.82
N ALA A 318 -16.60 7.35 -31.92
CA ALA A 318 -15.66 7.79 -30.89
C ALA A 318 -14.39 8.39 -31.52
N LYS A 319 -13.85 7.73 -32.55
CA LYS A 319 -12.65 8.18 -33.25
C LYS A 319 -12.84 9.58 -33.86
N LYS A 320 -13.99 9.85 -34.49
CA LYS A 320 -14.34 11.19 -35.00
C LYS A 320 -14.27 12.27 -33.92
N PHE A 321 -14.81 12.00 -32.73
CA PHE A 321 -14.73 12.91 -31.58
C PHE A 321 -13.27 13.14 -31.14
N TRP A 322 -12.49 12.07 -30.96
CA TRP A 322 -11.09 12.19 -30.55
C TRP A 322 -10.21 12.89 -31.59
N THR A 323 -10.49 12.73 -32.88
CA THR A 323 -9.78 13.47 -33.94
C THR A 323 -10.03 14.98 -33.84
N LYS A 324 -11.27 15.40 -33.58
CA LYS A 324 -11.59 16.82 -33.35
C LYS A 324 -10.86 17.38 -32.12
N ILE A 325 -10.88 16.63 -31.01
CA ILE A 325 -10.19 17.01 -29.77
C ILE A 325 -8.67 17.05 -29.97
N HIS A 326 -8.11 16.08 -30.69
CA HIS A 326 -6.68 16.03 -31.01
C HIS A 326 -6.25 17.28 -31.77
N GLY A 327 -6.94 17.65 -32.85
CA GLY A 327 -6.66 18.88 -33.61
C GLY A 327 -6.67 20.13 -32.72
N LYS A 328 -7.71 20.28 -31.89
CA LYS A 328 -7.82 21.43 -30.96
C LYS A 328 -6.71 21.46 -29.91
N ILE A 329 -6.31 20.31 -29.37
CA ILE A 329 -5.20 20.24 -28.42
C ILE A 329 -3.87 20.63 -29.09
N GLN A 330 -3.66 20.22 -30.34
CA GLN A 330 -2.46 20.61 -31.10
C GLN A 330 -2.42 22.12 -31.35
N GLU A 331 -3.56 22.72 -31.71
CA GLU A 331 -3.70 24.17 -31.89
C GLU A 331 -3.39 24.94 -30.60
N ILE A 332 -3.95 24.51 -29.45
CA ILE A 332 -3.76 25.19 -28.16
C ILE A 332 -2.31 25.06 -27.66
N LEU A 333 -1.69 23.89 -27.82
CA LEU A 333 -0.33 23.65 -27.32
C LEU A 333 0.77 24.10 -28.30
N GLY A 334 0.44 24.26 -29.58
CA GLY A 334 1.40 24.49 -30.65
C GLY A 334 2.33 23.31 -30.90
N ILE A 335 1.92 22.08 -30.56
CA ILE A 335 2.76 20.87 -30.64
C ILE A 335 2.11 19.86 -31.60
N LYS A 336 2.92 19.34 -32.53
CA LYS A 336 2.50 18.24 -33.41
C LYS A 336 2.86 16.88 -32.78
N PHE A 337 1.89 15.99 -32.62
CA PHE A 337 2.08 14.65 -32.06
C PHE A 337 1.04 13.67 -32.65
N GLN A 338 1.36 12.38 -32.60
CA GLN A 338 0.50 11.32 -33.15
C GLN A 338 -0.74 11.06 -32.29
N MET A 339 -1.84 10.63 -32.91
CA MET A 339 -3.06 10.27 -32.19
C MET A 339 -2.97 8.84 -31.65
N LYS A 340 -2.41 8.67 -30.45
CA LYS A 340 -2.29 7.36 -29.77
C LYS A 340 -3.28 7.22 -28.59
N PRO A 341 -3.96 6.07 -28.41
CA PRO A 341 -4.93 5.87 -27.32
C PRO A 341 -4.33 6.05 -25.92
N GLU A 342 -3.06 5.75 -25.74
CA GLU A 342 -2.30 5.84 -24.49
C GLU A 342 -2.23 7.28 -24.00
N TYR A 343 -2.14 8.25 -24.91
CA TYR A 343 -2.11 9.67 -24.58
C TYR A 343 -3.49 10.12 -24.09
N PHE A 344 -4.54 9.72 -24.79
CA PHE A 344 -5.90 10.18 -24.51
C PHE A 344 -6.61 9.41 -23.41
N LEU A 345 -6.34 8.12 -23.22
CA LEU A 345 -7.04 7.27 -22.25
C LEU A 345 -6.23 7.03 -20.97
N LEU A 346 -4.90 6.94 -21.08
CA LEU A 346 -3.99 6.68 -19.97
C LEU A 346 -3.09 7.88 -19.61
N GLY A 347 -3.11 8.95 -20.42
CA GLY A 347 -2.26 10.15 -20.26
C GLY A 347 -0.79 9.83 -20.09
N MET A 348 -0.28 8.95 -20.97
CA MET A 348 1.13 8.58 -21.06
C MET A 348 1.74 9.13 -22.36
N PRO A 349 1.86 10.47 -22.52
CA PRO A 349 2.55 11.05 -23.66
C PRO A 349 4.03 10.64 -23.64
N ASP A 350 4.58 10.34 -24.81
CA ASP A 350 5.99 10.00 -25.04
C ASP A 350 6.78 11.16 -25.66
N PHE A 351 6.12 12.31 -25.88
CA PHE A 351 6.74 13.52 -26.42
C PHE A 351 7.13 14.49 -25.31
N GLU A 352 8.17 15.29 -25.57
CA GLU A 352 8.68 16.25 -24.60
C GLU A 352 7.74 17.43 -24.44
N MET A 353 7.49 17.78 -23.17
CA MET A 353 6.68 18.91 -22.77
C MET A 353 7.30 19.55 -21.53
N ASP A 354 7.27 20.87 -21.47
CA ASP A 354 7.49 21.56 -20.20
C ASP A 354 6.36 21.20 -19.22
N LEU A 355 6.63 21.40 -17.93
CA LEU A 355 5.68 21.00 -16.90
C LEU A 355 4.33 21.70 -17.04
N SER A 356 4.31 22.95 -17.49
CA SER A 356 3.09 23.73 -17.61
C SER A 356 2.17 23.15 -18.69
N LYS A 357 2.71 22.91 -19.89
CA LYS A 357 1.97 22.26 -20.97
C LYS A 357 1.56 20.83 -20.61
N ASP A 358 2.38 20.08 -19.86
CA ASP A 358 2.05 18.71 -19.43
C ASP A 358 0.86 18.68 -18.44
N ILE A 359 0.73 19.69 -17.56
CA ILE A 359 -0.44 19.86 -16.69
C ILE A 359 -1.66 20.27 -17.53
N LEU A 360 -1.50 21.22 -18.46
CA LEU A 360 -2.58 21.68 -19.32
C LEU A 360 -3.12 20.54 -20.21
N PHE A 361 -2.25 19.73 -20.81
CA PHE A 361 -2.61 18.53 -21.57
C PHE A 361 -3.42 17.55 -20.73
N ASN A 362 -2.97 17.29 -19.50
CA ASN A 362 -3.71 16.44 -18.57
C ASN A 362 -5.12 16.96 -18.29
N TYR A 363 -5.30 18.28 -18.13
CA TYR A 363 -6.62 18.89 -17.95
C TYR A 363 -7.49 18.80 -19.19
N MET A 364 -6.96 19.11 -20.37
CA MET A 364 -7.69 19.03 -21.65
C MET A 364 -8.18 17.62 -21.95
N VAL A 365 -7.32 16.62 -21.78
CA VAL A 365 -7.67 15.21 -21.98
C VAL A 365 -8.69 14.76 -20.94
N THR A 366 -8.53 15.16 -19.67
CA THR A 366 -9.50 14.78 -18.63
C THR A 366 -10.86 15.42 -18.87
N ALA A 367 -10.90 16.68 -19.32
CA ALA A 367 -12.14 17.36 -19.72
C ALA A 367 -12.84 16.58 -20.84
N ALA A 368 -12.11 16.19 -21.88
CA ALA A 368 -12.65 15.42 -23.01
C ALA A 368 -13.21 14.06 -22.58
N ARG A 369 -12.52 13.36 -21.67
CA ARG A 369 -13.05 12.11 -21.08
C ARG A 369 -14.34 12.35 -20.30
N MET A 370 -14.39 13.40 -19.49
CA MET A 370 -15.55 13.72 -18.66
C MET A 370 -16.77 14.07 -19.53
N THR A 371 -16.59 14.90 -20.55
CA THR A 371 -17.69 15.26 -21.47
C THR A 371 -18.15 14.06 -22.27
N TYR A 372 -17.22 13.26 -22.81
CA TYR A 372 -17.57 12.02 -23.52
C TYR A 372 -18.35 11.04 -22.64
N ALA A 373 -17.95 10.90 -21.37
CA ALA A 373 -18.61 10.05 -20.39
C ALA A 373 -20.03 10.53 -20.00
N LYS A 374 -20.37 11.82 -20.16
CA LYS A 374 -21.75 12.29 -19.95
C LYS A 374 -22.70 11.66 -20.97
N ASN A 375 -22.28 11.56 -22.23
CA ASN A 375 -23.06 10.99 -23.32
C ASN A 375 -22.71 9.51 -23.56
N TRP A 376 -22.34 8.78 -22.50
CA TRP A 376 -21.80 7.42 -22.61
C TRP A 376 -22.78 6.41 -23.21
N LYS A 377 -24.07 6.50 -22.85
CA LYS A 377 -25.14 5.62 -23.35
C LYS A 377 -25.83 6.13 -24.61
N LEU A 378 -25.64 7.39 -24.96
CA LEU A 378 -26.28 8.01 -26.11
C LEU A 378 -25.52 7.66 -27.39
N ARG A 379 -26.24 7.61 -28.53
CA ARG A 379 -25.61 7.43 -29.85
C ARG A 379 -24.71 8.61 -30.22
N GLU A 380 -25.15 9.81 -29.86
CA GLU A 380 -24.48 11.07 -30.15
C GLU A 380 -23.18 11.25 -29.35
N THR A 381 -22.29 12.08 -29.89
CA THR A 381 -21.07 12.52 -29.21
C THR A 381 -21.22 13.98 -28.77
N PRO A 382 -20.61 14.37 -27.64
CA PRO A 382 -20.62 15.78 -27.22
C PRO A 382 -20.03 16.69 -28.29
N GLN A 383 -20.45 17.95 -28.28
CA GLN A 383 -19.87 18.96 -29.16
C GLN A 383 -18.56 19.49 -28.59
N ILE A 384 -17.84 20.27 -29.41
CA ILE A 384 -16.58 20.90 -28.98
C ILE A 384 -16.88 22.01 -27.97
N GLU A 385 -18.01 22.72 -28.08
CA GLU A 385 -18.38 23.75 -27.09
C GLU A 385 -18.56 23.14 -25.69
N ASP A 386 -19.18 21.96 -25.58
CA ASP A 386 -19.34 21.26 -24.29
C ASP A 386 -17.98 20.96 -23.64
N TRP A 387 -16.99 20.58 -24.47
CA TRP A 387 -15.62 20.33 -24.01
C TRP A 387 -14.92 21.62 -23.57
N LEU A 388 -15.07 22.70 -24.33
CA LEU A 388 -14.52 24.01 -23.96
C LEU A 388 -15.12 24.55 -22.67
N LEU A 389 -16.44 24.44 -22.49
CA LEU A 389 -17.12 24.80 -21.24
C LEU A 389 -16.57 23.99 -20.06
N LYS A 390 -16.43 22.67 -20.21
CA LYS A 390 -15.85 21.85 -19.14
C LYS A 390 -14.39 22.20 -18.86
N LEU A 391 -13.64 22.62 -19.88
CA LEU A 391 -12.26 23.06 -19.71
C LEU A 391 -12.18 24.40 -18.96
N LEU A 392 -13.09 25.33 -19.24
CA LEU A 392 -13.24 26.59 -18.50
C LEU A 392 -13.61 26.35 -17.03
N ASP A 393 -14.51 25.40 -16.74
CA ASP A 393 -14.83 25.00 -15.37
C ASP A 393 -13.57 24.50 -14.63
N ILE A 394 -12.79 23.64 -15.29
CA ILE A 394 -11.56 23.09 -14.69
C ILE A 394 -10.53 24.20 -14.47
N MET A 395 -10.40 25.14 -15.41
CA MET A 395 -9.54 26.32 -15.26
C MET A 395 -9.93 27.15 -14.05
N ASN A 396 -11.21 27.49 -13.91
CA ASN A 396 -11.72 28.28 -12.78
C ASN A 396 -11.46 27.58 -11.45
N MET A 397 -11.72 26.27 -11.38
CA MET A 397 -11.44 25.47 -10.18
C MET A 397 -9.95 25.39 -9.84
N ASP A 398 -9.09 25.26 -10.84
CA ASP A 398 -7.63 25.23 -10.63
C ASP A 398 -7.13 26.58 -10.10
N ILE A 399 -7.58 27.69 -10.68
CA ILE A 399 -7.27 29.06 -10.24
C ILE A 399 -7.72 29.29 -8.80
N LEU A 400 -8.96 28.96 -8.45
CA LEU A 400 -9.47 29.09 -7.07
C LEU A 400 -8.64 28.27 -6.08
N THR A 401 -8.28 27.04 -6.47
CA THR A 401 -7.45 26.18 -5.62
C THR A 401 -6.05 26.76 -5.39
N GLN A 402 -5.48 27.42 -6.40
CA GLN A 402 -4.20 28.11 -6.27
C GLN A 402 -4.29 29.28 -5.28
N TYR A 403 -5.33 30.11 -5.37
CA TYR A 403 -5.55 31.21 -4.42
C TYR A 403 -5.65 30.71 -2.98
N LEU A 404 -6.45 29.67 -2.74
CA LEU A 404 -6.59 29.08 -1.40
C LEU A 404 -5.26 28.55 -0.85
N LYS A 405 -4.41 27.95 -1.70
CA LYS A 405 -3.12 27.38 -1.27
C LYS A 405 -2.03 28.41 -1.08
N ARG A 406 -2.04 29.50 -1.85
CA ARG A 406 -1.16 30.65 -1.64
C ARG A 406 -1.38 31.26 -0.26
N ASN A 407 -2.64 31.37 0.17
CA ASN A 407 -2.99 31.83 1.51
C ASN A 407 -2.56 30.86 2.63
N GLN A 408 -2.34 29.57 2.32
CA GLN A 408 -1.88 28.55 3.27
C GLN A 408 -0.34 28.34 3.24
N GLY A 409 0.42 29.15 2.49
CA GLY A 409 1.88 29.07 2.44
C GLY A 409 2.45 27.83 1.72
N VAL A 410 1.64 27.09 0.95
CA VAL A 410 2.08 25.92 0.18
C VAL A 410 1.92 26.20 -1.32
N PRO A 411 2.88 26.89 -1.97
CA PRO A 411 2.80 27.16 -3.40
C PRO A 411 2.90 25.84 -4.18
N LYS A 412 2.05 25.68 -5.20
CA LYS A 412 2.05 24.53 -6.09
C LYS A 412 2.38 24.96 -7.52
N LYS A 413 3.11 24.11 -8.23
CA LYS A 413 3.34 24.22 -9.68
C LYS A 413 1.99 24.08 -10.40
N SER A 414 1.54 25.14 -11.07
CA SER A 414 0.24 25.24 -11.74
C SER A 414 0.37 25.20 -13.26
N ALA A 415 -0.75 24.93 -13.95
CA ALA A 415 -0.84 25.15 -15.39
C ALA A 415 -0.85 26.65 -15.70
N ASP A 416 -0.10 27.02 -16.71
CA ASP A 416 -0.21 28.32 -17.36
C ASP A 416 -1.39 28.30 -18.33
N TRP A 417 -2.50 28.88 -17.89
CA TRP A 417 -3.73 28.98 -18.67
C TRP A 417 -3.68 30.10 -19.73
N THR A 418 -2.58 30.85 -19.87
CA THR A 418 -2.45 31.92 -20.87
C THR A 418 -2.63 31.41 -22.30
N LEU A 419 -2.14 30.20 -22.60
CA LEU A 419 -2.30 29.56 -23.90
C LEU A 419 -3.78 29.33 -24.24
N LEU A 420 -4.57 28.85 -23.27
CA LEU A 420 -6.01 28.65 -23.46
C LEU A 420 -6.74 29.99 -23.60
N LYS A 421 -6.41 30.99 -22.76
CA LYS A 421 -7.02 32.32 -22.80
C LYS A 421 -6.74 33.06 -24.11
N LYS A 422 -5.57 32.85 -24.73
CA LYS A 422 -5.24 33.41 -26.05
C LYS A 422 -6.01 32.76 -27.19
N HIS A 423 -6.47 31.52 -27.02
CA HIS A 423 -7.21 30.78 -28.04
C HIS A 423 -8.73 30.96 -27.96
N ILE A 424 -9.25 31.42 -26.81
CA ILE A 424 -10.68 31.68 -26.59
C ILE A 424 -11.07 33.15 -26.90
N LYS A 425 -10.09 34.07 -26.88
CA LYS A 425 -10.24 35.41 -27.46
C LYS A 425 -10.23 35.33 -28.97
#